data_AF-A0A1J5P185-F1
#
_entry.id   AF-A0A1J5P185-F1
#
_cell.length_a   1.000
_cell.length_b   1.000
_cell.length_c   1.000
_cell.angle_alpha   90.00
_cell.angle_beta   90.00
_cell.angle_gamma   90.00
#
_symmetry.space_group_name_H-M   'P 1'
#
loop_
_entity.id
_entity.type
_entity.pdbx_description
1 polymer ?
#
loop_
_entity_poly.entity_id
_entity_poly.type
_entity_poly.pdbx_seq_one_letter_code
_entity_poly.pdbx_strand_id
1 'polypeptide(L)'
;MHGTQEHNFFSRLVRGDRCLLKLHGDAESEATHILTAEQYEQAYGKPFNFQKSLPKALRQIYISQSLLFLGCGLEQDWTMELFKAARDSDGYQVPNHYAIVEAPSDVQLKQQKETRLLDLNIQPIWYPQGDHQMVERIVELIADVAERRFVFKG
;
A
#
# COMPACT_ATOMS: atom_id res chain seq x y z
N MET A 1 15.01 -13.21 3.48
CA MET A 1 13.90 -12.49 2.81
C MET A 1 14.01 -12.67 1.30
N HIS A 2 13.27 -13.60 0.71
CA HIS A 2 13.32 -13.83 -0.74
C HIS A 2 12.72 -12.67 -1.56
N GLY A 3 11.77 -11.90 -1.02
CA GLY A 3 11.22 -10.71 -1.68
C GLY A 3 12.22 -9.55 -1.88
N THR A 4 13.33 -9.53 -1.12
CA THR A 4 14.45 -8.58 -1.31
C THR A 4 15.74 -9.26 -1.81
N GLN A 5 15.71 -10.58 -2.06
CA GLN A 5 16.88 -11.32 -2.59
C GLN A 5 17.07 -11.15 -4.09
N GLU A 6 16.08 -10.61 -4.81
CA GLU A 6 16.39 -9.95 -6.07
C GLU A 6 17.25 -8.73 -5.74
N HIS A 7 18.58 -8.89 -5.86
CA HIS A 7 19.60 -7.86 -5.61
C HIS A 7 19.39 -6.53 -6.35
N ASN A 8 18.34 -6.41 -7.16
CA ASN A 8 18.05 -5.29 -8.03
C ASN A 8 16.62 -4.72 -7.87
N PHE A 9 15.80 -5.14 -6.89
CA PHE A 9 14.41 -4.64 -6.76
C PHE A 9 14.33 -3.10 -6.82
N PHE A 10 15.12 -2.41 -5.99
CA PHE A 10 15.13 -0.95 -5.99
C PHE A 10 15.64 -0.34 -7.29
N SER A 11 16.69 -0.90 -7.88
CA SER A 11 17.20 -0.38 -9.17
C SER A 11 16.17 -0.57 -10.28
N ARG A 12 15.42 -1.67 -10.27
CA ARG A 12 14.34 -1.96 -11.22
C ARG A 12 13.16 -1.01 -10.98
N LEU A 13 12.75 -0.84 -9.73
CA LEU A 13 11.71 0.11 -9.34
C LEU A 13 12.03 1.54 -9.78
N VAL A 14 13.25 2.03 -9.54
CA VAL A 14 13.69 3.38 -9.94
C VAL A 14 13.73 3.55 -11.47
N ARG A 15 13.98 2.48 -12.22
CA ARG A 15 13.92 2.48 -13.70
C ARG A 15 12.49 2.45 -14.26
N GLY A 16 11.49 2.27 -13.40
CA GLY A 16 10.10 2.09 -13.81
C GLY A 16 9.78 0.68 -14.31
N ASP A 17 10.63 -0.31 -14.01
CA ASP A 17 10.35 -1.71 -14.35
C ASP A 17 9.15 -2.23 -13.55
N ARG A 18 8.39 -3.14 -14.16
CA ARG A 18 7.34 -3.88 -13.45
C ARG A 18 7.99 -4.84 -12.46
N CYS A 19 7.75 -4.60 -11.18
CA CYS A 19 8.32 -5.37 -10.07
C CYS A 19 7.20 -5.98 -9.21
N LEU A 20 7.47 -7.15 -8.63
CA LEU A 20 6.60 -7.78 -7.65
C LEU A 20 7.34 -7.90 -6.32
N LEU A 21 6.88 -7.17 -5.30
CA LEU A 21 7.40 -7.27 -3.94
C LEU A 21 6.45 -8.10 -3.08
N LYS A 22 6.90 -9.28 -2.65
CA LYS A 22 6.13 -10.16 -1.75
C LYS A 22 6.49 -9.85 -0.29
N LEU A 23 5.62 -9.12 0.41
CA LEU A 23 5.88 -8.67 1.79
C LEU A 23 5.92 -9.83 2.79
N HIS A 24 4.98 -10.78 2.69
CA HIS A 24 4.86 -11.90 3.63
C HIS A 24 5.61 -13.16 3.21
N GLY A 25 6.56 -13.02 2.27
CA GLY A 25 7.31 -14.14 1.73
C GLY A 25 6.60 -14.85 0.57
N ASP A 26 7.11 -16.03 0.26
CA ASP A 26 6.67 -16.92 -0.80
C ASP A 26 5.98 -18.15 -0.22
N ALA A 27 4.79 -18.47 -0.71
CA ALA A 27 4.02 -19.63 -0.28
C ALA A 27 4.76 -20.96 -0.50
N GLU A 28 5.67 -21.01 -1.47
CA GLU A 28 6.50 -22.19 -1.73
C GLU A 28 7.76 -22.24 -0.85
N SER A 29 8.02 -21.21 -0.04
CA SER A 29 9.22 -21.09 0.78
C SER A 29 8.90 -20.64 2.20
N GLU A 30 8.64 -21.62 3.07
CA GLU A 30 8.27 -21.36 4.47
C GLU A 30 9.26 -20.48 5.24
N ALA A 31 10.56 -20.60 4.93
CA ALA A 31 11.62 -19.80 5.55
C ALA A 31 11.51 -18.29 5.27
N THR A 32 10.60 -17.88 4.37
CA THR A 32 10.36 -16.49 4.01
C THR A 32 9.12 -15.91 4.65
N HIS A 33 8.28 -16.74 5.25
CA HIS A 33 6.99 -16.34 5.78
C HIS A 33 7.13 -15.28 6.88
N ILE A 34 6.26 -14.28 6.82
CA ILE A 34 6.09 -13.28 7.87
C ILE A 34 4.62 -13.27 8.28
N LEU A 35 4.29 -14.12 9.25
CA LEU A 35 2.93 -14.38 9.71
C LEU A 35 2.80 -14.23 11.24
N THR A 36 3.83 -14.59 12.01
CA THR A 36 3.82 -14.49 13.47
C THR A 36 4.39 -13.16 13.96
N ALA A 37 3.99 -12.72 15.16
CA ALA A 37 4.51 -11.48 15.76
C ALA A 37 6.04 -11.47 15.84
N GLU A 38 6.66 -12.60 16.19
CA GLU A 38 8.13 -12.74 16.21
C GLU A 38 8.75 -12.53 14.82
N GLN A 39 8.15 -13.10 13.77
CA GLN A 39 8.60 -12.90 12.40
C GLN A 39 8.46 -11.44 11.96
N TYR A 40 7.38 -10.76 12.37
CA TYR A 40 7.23 -9.32 12.14
C TYR A 40 8.31 -8.51 12.86
N GLU A 41 8.57 -8.78 14.14
CA GLU A 41 9.65 -8.14 14.91
C GLU A 41 11.02 -8.37 14.25
N GLN A 42 11.28 -9.58 13.77
CA GLN A 42 12.50 -9.93 13.07
C GLN A 42 12.62 -9.21 11.71
N ALA A 43 11.53 -9.04 10.96
CA ALA A 43 11.55 -8.44 9.63
C ALA A 43 11.52 -6.90 9.68
N TYR A 44 10.69 -6.32 10.52
CA TYR A 44 10.42 -4.88 10.61
C TYR A 44 11.21 -4.19 11.74
N GLY A 45 11.53 -4.91 12.82
CA GLY A 45 12.11 -4.34 14.04
C GLY A 45 11.05 -3.81 15.00
N LYS A 46 11.39 -3.75 16.30
CA LYS A 46 10.55 -3.15 17.34
C LYS A 46 11.43 -2.34 18.31
N PRO A 47 11.42 -0.99 18.24
CA PRO A 47 10.70 -0.15 17.27
C PRO A 47 11.17 -0.38 15.82
N PHE A 48 10.40 0.11 14.83
CA PHE A 48 10.73 -0.05 13.41
C PHE A 48 12.18 0.34 13.12
N ASN A 49 12.90 -0.55 12.45
CA ASN A 49 14.28 -0.33 12.07
C ASN A 49 14.40 -0.12 10.56
N PHE A 50 14.46 1.15 10.14
CA PHE A 50 14.63 1.55 8.74
C PHE A 50 15.99 1.18 8.11
N GLN A 51 16.90 0.55 8.86
CA GLN A 51 18.11 -0.06 8.30
C GLN A 51 17.86 -1.49 7.79
N LYS A 52 16.79 -2.15 8.26
CA LYS A 52 16.37 -3.45 7.71
C LYS A 52 15.83 -3.27 6.30
N SER A 53 16.08 -4.27 5.44
CA SER A 53 15.77 -4.19 4.01
C SER A 53 14.29 -3.89 3.72
N LEU A 54 13.38 -4.56 4.43
CA LEU A 54 11.94 -4.42 4.21
C LEU A 54 11.39 -3.05 4.65
N PRO A 55 11.59 -2.58 5.91
CA PRO A 55 11.24 -1.22 6.31
C PRO A 55 11.84 -0.14 5.42
N LYS A 56 13.11 -0.28 5.03
CA LYS A 56 13.79 0.64 4.12
C LYS A 56 13.09 0.69 2.77
N ALA A 57 12.69 -0.47 2.24
CA ALA A 57 12.00 -0.59 0.96
C ALA A 57 10.63 0.06 0.98
N LEU A 58 9.83 -0.31 1.96
CA LEU A 58 8.48 0.21 2.13
C LEU A 58 8.49 1.72 2.34
N ARG A 59 9.40 2.25 3.17
CA ARG A 59 9.58 3.70 3.33
C ARG A 59 9.90 4.37 2.00
N GLN A 60 10.89 3.87 1.25
CA GLN A 60 11.29 4.47 -0.03
C GLN A 60 10.14 4.46 -1.04
N ILE A 61 9.41 3.35 -1.15
CA ILE A 61 8.26 3.23 -2.05
C ILE A 61 7.20 4.27 -1.67
N TYR A 62 6.85 4.30 -0.37
CA TYR A 62 5.81 5.18 0.15
C TYR A 62 6.12 6.67 -0.08
N ILE A 63 7.37 7.12 0.14
CA ILE A 63 7.71 8.55 -0.05
C ILE A 63 7.93 8.95 -1.50
N SER A 64 8.18 8.02 -2.43
CA SER A 64 8.60 8.34 -3.81
C SER A 64 7.61 7.94 -4.90
N GLN A 65 6.57 7.15 -4.58
CA GLN A 65 5.60 6.65 -5.54
C GLN A 65 4.17 6.85 -5.03
N SER A 66 3.24 7.17 -5.94
CA SER A 66 1.82 7.06 -5.64
C SER A 66 1.41 5.59 -5.62
N LEU A 67 0.69 5.19 -4.58
CA LEU A 67 0.25 3.80 -4.38
C LEU A 67 -1.26 3.72 -4.58
N LEU A 68 -1.70 2.62 -5.19
CA LEU A 68 -3.11 2.24 -5.25
C LEU A 68 -3.31 0.99 -4.39
N PHE A 69 -4.04 1.13 -3.30
CA PHE A 69 -4.39 0.05 -2.39
C PHE A 69 -5.70 -0.62 -2.84
N LEU A 70 -5.65 -1.93 -3.05
CA LEU A 70 -6.76 -2.76 -3.57
C LEU A 70 -6.90 -4.03 -2.74
N GLY A 71 -8.12 -4.43 -2.45
CA GLY A 71 -8.39 -5.71 -1.75
C GLY A 71 -7.87 -5.77 -0.31
N CYS A 72 -7.50 -4.63 0.28
CA CYS A 72 -7.05 -4.54 1.66
C CYS A 72 -7.97 -3.61 2.45
N GLY A 73 -8.33 -4.02 3.68
CA GLY A 73 -9.16 -3.20 4.56
C GLY A 73 -8.47 -1.90 5.02
N LEU A 74 -7.13 -1.84 4.88
CA LEU A 74 -6.28 -0.76 5.39
C LEU A 74 -6.53 -0.50 6.88
N GLU A 75 -6.84 -1.53 7.65
CA GLU A 75 -6.92 -1.43 9.10
C GLU A 75 -5.52 -1.24 9.70
N GLN A 76 -5.46 -0.86 10.98
CA GLN A 76 -4.18 -0.64 11.65
C GLN A 76 -3.40 -1.96 11.70
N ASP A 77 -2.32 -2.04 10.92
CA ASP A 77 -1.38 -3.15 10.91
C ASP A 77 0.07 -2.62 10.94
N TRP A 78 1.04 -3.54 10.97
CA TRP A 78 2.46 -3.18 10.99
C TRP A 78 2.90 -2.37 9.75
N THR A 79 2.26 -2.58 8.61
CA THR A 79 2.57 -1.85 7.37
C THR A 79 2.08 -0.41 7.46
N MET A 80 0.86 -0.20 7.95
CA MET A 80 0.27 1.12 8.16
C MET A 80 0.99 1.89 9.26
N GLU A 81 1.39 1.21 10.34
CA GLU A 81 2.21 1.81 11.39
C GLU A 81 3.59 2.23 10.85
N LEU A 82 4.21 1.41 9.99
CA LEU A 82 5.46 1.77 9.33
C LEU A 82 5.28 2.98 8.41
N PHE A 83 4.20 3.06 7.63
CA PHE A 83 3.91 4.22 6.77
C PHE A 83 3.66 5.48 7.58
N LYS A 84 2.94 5.39 8.70
CA LYS A 84 2.78 6.49 9.65
C LYS A 84 4.13 6.96 10.17
N ALA A 85 4.96 6.03 10.65
CA ALA A 85 6.29 6.35 11.15
C ALA A 85 7.18 6.96 10.04
N ALA A 86 7.09 6.47 8.81
CA ALA A 86 7.81 7.02 7.67
C ALA A 86 7.38 8.46 7.39
N ARG A 87 6.07 8.74 7.29
CA ARG A 87 5.51 10.08 7.10
C ARG A 87 5.97 11.05 8.19
N ASP A 88 5.86 10.64 9.44
CA ASP A 88 6.14 11.49 10.60
C ASP A 88 7.65 11.75 10.79
N SER A 89 8.50 10.84 10.31
CA SER A 89 9.96 10.94 10.45
C SER A 89 10.64 11.91 9.48
N ASP A 90 9.95 12.30 8.42
CA ASP A 90 10.55 12.82 7.21
C ASP A 90 9.80 14.09 6.77
N GLY A 91 10.46 15.24 6.77
CA GLY A 91 9.89 16.51 6.27
C GLY A 91 9.64 16.55 4.75
N TYR A 92 9.60 15.39 4.09
CA TYR A 92 9.32 15.26 2.68
C TYR A 92 7.81 15.34 2.42
N GLN A 93 7.43 15.96 1.30
CA GLN A 93 6.05 15.92 0.84
C GLN A 93 5.75 14.52 0.29
N VAL A 94 5.10 13.70 1.10
CA VAL A 94 4.61 12.38 0.69
C VAL A 94 3.56 12.56 -0.42
N PRO A 95 3.69 11.85 -1.56
CA PRO A 95 2.72 11.93 -2.65
C PRO A 95 1.32 11.49 -2.18
N ASN A 96 0.29 11.86 -2.95
CA ASN A 96 -1.02 11.29 -2.71
C ASN A 96 -1.02 9.81 -3.10
N HIS A 97 -1.55 8.99 -2.20
CA HIS A 97 -1.91 7.60 -2.44
C HIS A 97 -3.42 7.49 -2.56
N TYR A 98 -3.90 6.35 -3.03
CA TYR A 98 -5.32 6.10 -3.30
C TYR A 98 -5.69 4.70 -2.81
N ALA A 99 -6.93 4.53 -2.39
CA ALA A 99 -7.45 3.23 -1.98
C ALA A 99 -8.86 3.02 -2.53
N ILE A 100 -9.11 1.89 -3.19
CA ILE A 100 -10.48 1.51 -3.56
C ILE A 100 -11.02 0.65 -2.42
N VAL A 101 -12.00 1.18 -1.69
CA VAL A 101 -12.47 0.60 -0.43
C VAL A 101 -13.99 0.64 -0.32
N GLU A 102 -14.53 -0.39 0.32
CA GLU A 102 -15.95 -0.49 0.62
C GLU A 102 -16.36 0.64 1.57
N ALA A 103 -17.45 1.34 1.25
CA ALA A 103 -18.05 2.32 2.14
C ALA A 103 -18.70 1.62 3.34
N PRO A 104 -18.29 1.94 4.58
CA PRO A 104 -19.06 1.53 5.75
C PRO A 104 -20.49 2.08 5.66
N SER A 105 -21.48 1.26 6.04
CA SER A 105 -22.88 1.69 6.10
C SER A 105 -23.12 2.71 7.22
N ASP A 106 -22.35 2.63 8.30
CA ASP A 106 -22.37 3.60 9.37
C ASP A 106 -21.55 4.85 8.99
N VAL A 107 -22.19 6.02 9.08
CA VAL A 107 -21.60 7.31 8.71
C VAL A 107 -20.42 7.69 9.61
N GLN A 108 -20.49 7.38 10.91
CA GLN A 108 -19.41 7.69 11.85
C GLN A 108 -18.19 6.81 11.56
N LEU A 109 -18.40 5.51 11.30
CA LEU A 109 -17.32 4.60 10.90
C LEU A 109 -16.69 5.02 9.58
N LYS A 110 -17.49 5.45 8.60
CA LYS A 110 -16.97 5.99 7.33
C LYS A 110 -16.10 7.22 7.56
N GLN A 111 -16.57 8.18 8.37
CA GLN A 111 -15.83 9.40 8.67
C GLN A 111 -14.52 9.14 9.44
N GLN A 112 -14.55 8.21 10.40
CA GLN A 112 -13.35 7.81 11.15
C GLN A 112 -12.32 7.15 10.22
N LYS A 113 -12.78 6.25 9.33
CA LYS A 113 -11.92 5.60 8.34
C LYS A 113 -11.35 6.60 7.34
N GLU A 114 -12.16 7.52 6.85
CA GLU A 114 -11.73 8.59 5.95
C GLU A 114 -10.64 9.47 6.59
N THR A 115 -10.89 9.97 7.81
CA THR A 115 -9.90 10.75 8.56
C THR A 115 -8.58 10.00 8.70
N ARG A 116 -8.64 8.72 9.08
CA ARG A 116 -7.46 7.87 9.29
C ARG A 116 -6.65 7.60 8.02
N LEU A 117 -7.30 7.61 6.85
CA LEU A 117 -6.63 7.44 5.56
C LEU A 117 -6.06 8.76 5.05
N LEU A 118 -6.73 9.88 5.30
CA LEU A 118 -6.28 11.21 4.89
C LEU A 118 -5.07 11.70 5.70
N ASP A 119 -5.07 11.51 7.03
CA ASP A 119 -3.81 11.34 7.77
C ASP A 119 -3.11 10.15 7.13
N LEU A 120 -1.83 10.07 6.77
CA LEU A 120 -1.27 9.04 5.85
C LEU A 120 -1.41 9.36 4.36
N ASN A 121 -2.07 10.45 3.96
CA ASN A 121 -2.14 10.92 2.56
C ASN A 121 -2.73 9.88 1.58
N ILE A 122 -3.65 9.03 2.05
CA ILE A 122 -4.39 8.05 1.25
C ILE A 122 -5.80 8.58 0.98
N GLN A 123 -6.13 8.80 -0.29
CA GLN A 123 -7.46 9.24 -0.74
C GLN A 123 -8.36 8.02 -0.97
N PRO A 124 -9.43 7.83 -0.18
CA PRO A 124 -10.35 6.72 -0.40
C PRO A 124 -11.28 6.98 -1.61
N ILE A 125 -11.43 5.97 -2.44
CA ILE A 125 -12.42 5.86 -3.51
C ILE A 125 -13.44 4.84 -3.03
N TRP A 126 -14.59 5.35 -2.59
CA TRP A 126 -15.63 4.55 -1.96
C TRP A 126 -16.50 3.83 -3.00
N TYR A 127 -16.72 2.52 -2.80
CA TYR A 127 -17.78 1.78 -3.49
C TYR A 127 -18.87 1.31 -2.50
N PRO A 128 -20.11 1.07 -2.95
CA PRO A 128 -21.21 0.66 -2.06
C PRO A 128 -20.94 -0.65 -1.31
N GLN A 129 -21.45 -0.77 -0.08
CA GLN A 129 -21.31 -1.98 0.71
C GLN A 129 -21.86 -3.21 -0.03
N GLY A 130 -21.08 -4.29 -0.09
CA GLY A 130 -21.39 -5.54 -0.77
C GLY A 130 -21.14 -5.55 -2.28
N ASP A 131 -20.87 -4.39 -2.91
CA ASP A 131 -20.71 -4.28 -4.36
C ASP A 131 -19.24 -4.37 -4.79
N HIS A 132 -18.60 -5.50 -4.48
CA HIS A 132 -17.18 -5.72 -4.80
C HIS A 132 -16.88 -5.74 -6.31
N GLN A 133 -17.90 -5.95 -7.16
CA GLN A 133 -17.76 -5.86 -8.62
C GLN A 133 -17.36 -4.44 -9.08
N MET A 134 -17.65 -3.43 -8.26
CA MET A 134 -17.20 -2.06 -8.55
C MET A 134 -15.69 -1.92 -8.53
N VAL A 135 -14.95 -2.77 -7.82
CA VAL A 135 -13.48 -2.73 -7.84
C VAL A 135 -12.97 -2.98 -9.26
N GLU A 136 -13.49 -4.00 -9.93
CA GLU A 136 -13.14 -4.33 -11.32
C GLU A 136 -13.50 -3.17 -12.25
N ARG A 137 -14.74 -2.66 -12.18
CA ARG A 137 -15.20 -1.54 -13.03
C ARG A 137 -14.39 -0.26 -12.85
N ILE A 138 -13.99 0.07 -11.62
CA ILE A 138 -13.17 1.24 -11.34
C ILE A 138 -11.76 1.05 -11.92
N VAL A 139 -11.17 -0.15 -11.77
CA VAL A 139 -9.84 -0.45 -12.33
C VAL A 139 -9.86 -0.43 -13.86
N GLU A 140 -10.90 -0.98 -14.49
CA GLU A 140 -11.12 -0.90 -15.94
C GLU A 140 -11.21 0.56 -16.40
N LEU A 141 -12.00 1.39 -15.72
CA LEU A 141 -12.11 2.81 -16.02
C LEU A 141 -10.76 3.53 -15.90
N ILE A 142 -9.98 3.23 -14.85
CA ILE A 142 -8.63 3.78 -14.67
C ILE A 142 -7.74 3.40 -15.86
N ALA A 143 -7.77 2.14 -16.29
CA ALA A 143 -6.99 1.67 -17.44
C ALA A 143 -7.43 2.37 -18.74
N ASP A 144 -8.73 2.46 -19.00
CA ASP A 144 -9.25 3.12 -20.20
C ASP A 144 -8.91 4.60 -20.26
N VAL A 145 -8.94 5.30 -19.13
CA VAL A 145 -8.51 6.71 -19.04
C VAL A 145 -7.00 6.83 -19.25
N ALA A 146 -6.19 5.96 -18.62
CA ALA A 146 -4.73 5.98 -18.76
C ALA A 146 -4.29 5.70 -20.21
N GLU A 147 -5.02 4.82 -20.91
CA GLU A 147 -4.78 4.46 -22.31
C GLU A 147 -5.49 5.41 -23.30
N ARG A 148 -6.14 6.46 -22.80
CA ARG A 148 -6.88 7.47 -23.58
C ARG A 148 -7.98 6.87 -24.48
N ARG A 149 -8.54 5.72 -24.09
CA ARG A 149 -9.69 5.09 -24.75
C ARG A 149 -11.00 5.80 -24.42
N PHE A 150 -11.00 6.55 -23.33
CA PHE A 150 -12.15 7.34 -22.88
C PHE A 150 -11.74 8.79 -22.65
N VAL A 151 -12.51 9.74 -23.19
CA VAL A 151 -12.36 11.18 -22.93
C VAL A 151 -13.61 11.63 -22.17
N PHE A 152 -13.43 11.99 -20.91
CA PHE A 152 -14.50 12.57 -20.10
C PHE A 152 -14.87 13.94 -20.70
N LYS A 153 -16.02 14.03 -21.35
CA LYS A 153 -16.66 15.31 -21.67
C LYS A 153 -17.42 15.70 -20.42
N GLY A 154 -16.84 16.62 -19.64
CA GLY A 154 -17.48 17.18 -18.44
C GLY A 154 -18.85 17.80 -18.75
#